data_AF-A0A0B6Y3C1-F1
#
_entry.id   AF-A0A0B6Y3C1-F1
#
_cell.length_a   1.000
_cell.length_b   1.000
_cell.length_c   1.000
_cell.angle_alpha   90.00
_cell.angle_beta   90.00
_cell.angle_gamma   90.00
#
_symmetry.space_group_name_H-M   'P 1'
#
loop_
_entity.id
_entity.type
_entity.pdbx_description
1 polymer ?
#
loop_
_entity_poly.entity_id
_entity_poly.type
_entity_poly.pdbx_seq_one_letter_code
_entity_poly.pdbx_strand_id
1 'polypeptide(L)' 'GNMKALTVANLDKYVHRDEKLPVLLDRIHQVGAKCVLITNSGYEYTNKIMEFLLDFPENQGQRHWTS' A
#
# COMPACT_ATOMS: atom_id res chain seq x y z
N GLY A 1 15.97 1.07 15.81
CA GLY A 1 15.38 2.37 16.20
C GLY A 1 13.86 2.30 16.11
N ASN A 2 13.13 3.08 16.92
CA ASN A 2 11.68 2.96 17.12
C ASN A 2 10.81 3.63 16.03
N MET A 3 11.42 4.21 14.98
CA MET A 3 10.71 5.01 13.98
C MET A 3 9.58 4.23 13.29
N LYS A 4 9.86 3.01 12.83
CA LYS A 4 8.88 2.17 12.13
C LYS A 4 7.65 1.83 12.98
N ALA A 5 7.87 1.50 14.26
CA ALA A 5 6.76 1.20 15.16
C ALA A 5 5.93 2.45 15.48
N LEU A 6 6.57 3.61 15.67
CA LEU A 6 5.87 4.88 15.88
C LEU A 6 5.07 5.31 14.64
N THR A 7 5.59 5.07 13.43
CA THR A 7 4.85 5.33 12.18
C THR A 7 3.62 4.43 12.07
N VAL A 8 3.77 3.12 12.29
CA VAL A 8 2.65 2.16 12.23
C VAL A 8 1.60 2.42 13.31
N ALA A 9 2.00 2.92 14.48
CA ALA A 9 1.07 3.28 15.55
C ALA A 9 0.18 4.50 15.21
N ASN A 10 0.54 5.30 14.21
CA ASN A 10 -0.23 6.47 13.79
C ASN A 10 -0.03 6.75 12.29
N LEU A 11 -0.60 5.88 11.46
CA LEU A 11 -0.42 5.93 10.02
C LEU A 11 -1.00 7.20 9.41
N ASP A 12 -2.19 7.64 9.83
CA ASP A 12 -2.84 8.84 9.32
C ASP A 12 -2.01 10.12 9.51
N LYS A 13 -1.20 10.18 10.58
CA LYS A 13 -0.31 11.31 10.83
C LYS A 13 0.93 11.32 9.93
N TYR A 14 1.45 10.15 9.59
CA TYR A 14 2.80 10.02 8.99
C TYR A 14 2.80 9.49 7.56
N VAL A 15 1.68 8.96 7.08
CA VAL A 15 1.52 8.38 5.75
C VAL A 15 0.35 9.07 5.07
N HIS A 16 0.67 9.94 4.11
CA HIS A 16 -0.37 10.51 3.26
C HIS A 16 -0.96 9.42 2.37
N ARG A 17 -2.29 9.39 2.30
CA ARG A 17 -3.05 8.38 1.57
C ARG A 17 -3.88 9.07 0.48
N ASP A 18 -3.75 8.56 -0.75
CA ASP A 18 -4.40 9.09 -1.94
C ASP A 18 -5.29 8.02 -2.59
N GLU A 19 -6.58 8.31 -2.75
CA GLU A 19 -7.59 7.44 -3.38
C GLU A 19 -7.28 7.11 -4.85
N LYS A 20 -6.42 7.89 -5.50
CA LYS A 20 -6.02 7.64 -6.89
C LYS A 20 -4.96 6.53 -7.03
N LEU A 21 -4.25 6.21 -5.95
CA LEU A 21 -3.18 5.20 -5.99
C LEU A 21 -3.70 3.80 -6.39
N PRO A 22 -4.75 3.24 -5.77
CA PRO A 22 -5.32 1.97 -6.21
C PRO A 22 -5.79 2.00 -7.67
N VAL A 23 -6.51 3.07 -8.06
CA VAL A 23 -7.02 3.25 -9.43
C VAL A 23 -5.88 3.24 -10.46
N LEU A 24 -4.75 3.87 -10.13
CA LEU A 24 -3.56 3.85 -10.99
C LEU A 24 -2.99 2.43 -11.13
N LEU A 25 -2.82 1.71 -10.01
CA LEU A 25 -2.28 0.34 -10.01
C LEU A 25 -3.18 -0.62 -10.80
N ASP A 26 -4.50 -0.50 -10.66
CA ASP A 26 -5.44 -1.31 -11.42
C ASP A 26 -5.40 -1.01 -12.92
N ARG A 27 -5.28 0.27 -13.31
CA ARG A 27 -5.13 0.64 -14.74
C ARG A 27 -3.85 0.07 -15.35
N ILE A 28 -2.73 0.10 -14.62
CA ILE A 28 -1.46 -0.53 -15.06
C ILE A 28 -1.68 -2.04 -15.26
N HIS A 29 -2.38 -2.68 -14.34
CA HIS A 29 -2.66 -4.11 -14.43
C HIS A 29 -3.60 -4.46 -15.60
N GLN A 30 -4.65 -3.66 -15.82
CA GLN A 30 -5.64 -3.86 -16.88
C GLN A 30 -5.03 -3.84 -18.29
N VAL A 31 -3.93 -3.11 -18.50
CA VAL A 31 -3.20 -3.09 -19.79
C VAL A 31 -2.17 -4.23 -19.92
N GLY A 32 -2.15 -5.18 -18.98
CA GLY A 32 -1.24 -6.32 -18.96
C GLY A 32 0.18 -5.99 -18.48
N ALA A 33 0.42 -4.77 -17.98
CA ALA A 33 1.71 -4.39 -17.45
C ALA A 33 1.90 -4.92 -16.02
N LYS A 34 3.14 -5.28 -15.69
CA LYS A 34 3.52 -5.77 -14.36
C LYS A 34 4.16 -4.65 -13.55
N CYS A 35 3.73 -4.48 -12.31
CA CYS A 35 4.32 -3.54 -11.35
C CYS A 35 5.12 -4.32 -10.30
N VAL A 36 6.30 -3.81 -9.93
CA VAL A 36 7.15 -4.40 -8.89
C VAL A 36 7.55 -3.31 -7.89
N LEU A 37 7.43 -3.61 -6.60
CA LEU A 37 7.91 -2.75 -5.52
C LEU A 37 9.25 -3.29 -5.00
N ILE A 38 10.30 -2.47 -5.10
CA ILE A 38 11.63 -2.77 -4.54
C ILE A 38 11.91 -1.73 -3.47
N THR A 39 11.99 -2.16 -2.21
CA THR A 39 12.18 -1.26 -1.06
C THR A 39 13.14 -1.86 -0.05
N ASN A 40 13.86 -0.99 0.65
CA ASN A 40 14.82 -1.38 1.70
C ASN A 40 14.14 -1.69 3.05
N SER A 41 12.81 -1.65 3.10
CA SER A 41 12.06 -2.01 4.30
C SER A 41 11.77 -3.52 4.36
N GLY A 42 11.90 -4.10 5.56
CA GLY A 42 11.48 -5.48 5.82
C GLY A 42 9.98 -5.68 5.58
N TYR A 43 9.62 -6.91 5.22
CA TYR A 43 8.28 -7.27 4.74
C TYR A 43 7.15 -6.84 5.69
N GLU A 44 7.24 -7.12 6.99
CA GLU A 44 6.17 -6.82 7.94
C GLU A 44 5.79 -5.32 7.97
N TYR A 45 6.79 -4.45 7.89
CA TYR A 45 6.56 -3.01 7.84
C TYR A 45 5.94 -2.61 6.51
N THR A 46 6.50 -3.11 5.41
CA THR A 46 5.98 -2.86 4.06
C THR A 46 4.53 -3.33 3.92
N ASN A 47 4.19 -4.49 4.48
CA ASN A 47 2.83 -5.04 4.45
C ASN A 47 1.83 -4.10 5.11
N LYS A 48 2.12 -3.63 6.32
CA LYS A 48 1.23 -2.69 7.04
C LYS A 48 1.06 -1.36 6.29
N ILE A 49 2.14 -0.86 5.68
CA ILE A 49 2.08 0.38 4.89
C ILE A 49 1.23 0.18 3.63
N MET A 50 1.44 -0.92 2.90
CA MET A 50 0.72 -1.20 1.66
C MET A 50 -0.76 -1.54 1.89
N GLU A 51 -1.08 -2.27 2.98
CA GLU A 51 -2.46 -2.48 3.43
C GLU A 51 -3.14 -1.12 3.67
N PHE A 52 -2.53 -0.25 4.48
CA PHE A 52 -3.08 1.07 4.75
C PHE A 52 -3.25 1.93 3.49
N LEU A 53 -2.27 1.93 2.59
CA LEU A 53 -2.33 2.72 1.36
C LEU A 53 -3.42 2.26 0.38
N LEU A 54 -3.88 1.02 0.47
CA LEU A 54 -4.84 0.44 -0.49
C LEU A 54 -6.22 0.09 0.11
N ASP A 55 -6.40 0.24 1.43
CA ASP A 55 -7.62 -0.11 2.18
C ASP A 55 -8.82 0.85 1.97
N PHE A 56 -9.24 1.05 0.73
CA PHE A 56 -10.39 1.92 0.37
C PHE A 56 -11.70 1.14 0.28
N PRO A 57 -12.86 1.76 0.57
CA PRO A 57 -14.16 1.11 0.48
C PRO A 57 -14.44 0.52 -0.91
N GLU A 58 -14.04 1.20 -1.98
CA GLU A 58 -14.23 0.70 -3.35
C GLU A 58 -13.41 -0.57 -3.66
N ASN A 59 -12.37 -0.86 -2.86
CA ASN A 59 -11.46 -1.98 -3.05
C ASN A 59 -11.75 -3.17 -2.11
N GLN A 60 -12.81 -3.10 -1.29
CA GLN A 60 -13.16 -4.19 -0.37
C GLN A 60 -13.46 -5.48 -1.14
N GLY A 61 -12.58 -6.47 -0.99
CA GLY A 61 -12.69 -7.78 -1.64
C GLY A 61 -12.01 -7.90 -3.01
N GLN A 62 -11.34 -6.86 -3.52
CA GLN A 62 -10.86 -6.86 -4.90
C GLN A 62 -9.48 -7.49 -5.14
N ARG A 63 -8.57 -7.57 -4.14
CA ARG A 63 -7.29 -8.34 -4.17
C ARG A 63 -6.38 -7.97 -2.98
N HIS A 64 -5.49 -8.87 -2.58
CA HIS A 64 -4.36 -8.52 -1.71
C HIS A 64 -3.32 -7.72 -2.50
N TRP A 65 -2.60 -6.78 -1.87
CA TRP A 65 -1.67 -5.88 -2.55
C TRP A 65 -0.47 -6.57 -3.22
N THR A 66 -0.21 -7.83 -2.85
CA THR A 66 0.83 -8.68 -3.46
C THR A 66 0.30 -9.55 -4.60
N SER A 67 -1.00 -9.51 -4.91
CA SER A 67 -1.66 -10.33 -5.95
C SER A 67 -1.63 -9.64 -7.30
#